data_AF-A2VCP8-F1
#
_entry.id   AF-A2VCP8-F1
#
_cell.length_a   1.000
_cell.length_b   1.000
_cell.length_c   1.000
_cell.angle_alpha   90.00
_cell.angle_beta   90.00
_cell.angle_gamma   90.00
#
_symmetry.space_group_name_H-M   'P 1'
#
loop_
_entity.id
_entity.type
_entity.pdbx_description
1 polymer ?
#
loop_
_entity_poly.entity_id
_entity_poly.type
_entity_poly.pdbx_seq_one_letter_code
_entity_poly.pdbx_strand_id
1 'polypeptide(L)'
;HPKQKGREKAKKDLEEWNQRQSEQVEKNKINNRASEEAFVKESKEETPGTEWEKVAQLCDFNPKSSKQCKDVSRLRSVLMSLKQTPLSR
;
A
#
# COMPACT_ATOMS: atom_id res chain seq x y z
N HIS A 1 12.25 8.14 -53.48
CA HIS A 1 12.00 9.29 -52.59
C HIS A 1 10.95 9.07 -51.49
N PRO A 2 9.69 8.64 -51.75
CA PRO A 2 8.66 8.55 -50.70
C PRO A 2 8.91 7.46 -49.64
N LYS A 3 9.37 6.29 -50.07
CA LYS A 3 9.70 5.15 -49.19
C LYS A 3 10.83 5.47 -48.20
N GLN A 4 11.78 6.31 -48.59
CA GLN A 4 12.89 6.73 -47.73
C GLN A 4 12.42 7.69 -46.63
N LYS A 5 11.61 8.69 -46.99
CA LYS A 5 10.97 9.60 -46.02
C LYS A 5 10.12 8.84 -44.99
N GLY A 6 9.40 7.81 -45.41
CA GLY A 6 8.61 6.97 -44.51
C GLY A 6 9.47 6.19 -43.50
N ARG A 7 10.61 5.65 -43.95
CA ARG A 7 11.57 4.95 -43.07
C ARG A 7 12.22 5.89 -42.07
N GLU A 8 12.63 7.07 -42.51
CA GLU A 8 13.22 8.10 -41.64
C GLU A 8 12.23 8.57 -40.57
N LYS A 9 10.97 8.79 -40.94
CA LYS A 9 9.91 9.14 -39.97
C LYS A 9 9.69 8.03 -38.95
N ALA A 10 9.56 6.78 -39.38
CA ALA A 10 9.38 5.65 -38.47
C ALA A 10 10.57 5.49 -37.50
N LYS A 11 11.79 5.71 -37.97
CA LYS A 11 12.99 5.69 -37.12
C LYS A 11 12.96 6.79 -36.07
N LYS A 12 12.60 8.02 -36.47
CA LYS A 12 12.47 9.15 -35.55
C LYS A 12 11.39 8.91 -34.51
N ASP A 13 10.21 8.45 -34.92
CA ASP A 13 9.10 8.17 -34.00
C ASP A 13 9.49 7.09 -32.96
N LEU A 14 10.24 6.07 -33.37
CA LEU A 14 10.75 5.02 -32.48
C LEU A 14 11.78 5.56 -31.48
N GLU A 15 12.71 6.39 -31.95
CA GLU A 15 13.72 7.02 -31.10
C GLU A 15 13.09 7.95 -30.04
N GLU A 16 12.11 8.77 -30.45
CA GLU A 16 11.35 9.60 -29.53
C GLU A 16 10.56 8.77 -28.51
N TRP A 17 9.97 7.64 -28.94
CA TRP A 17 9.28 6.74 -28.02
C TRP A 17 10.25 6.14 -26.99
N ASN A 18 11.40 5.63 -27.43
CA ASN A 18 12.42 5.08 -26.53
C ASN A 18 12.93 6.12 -25.53
N GLN A 19 13.13 7.36 -25.97
CA GLN A 19 13.54 8.46 -25.10
C GLN A 19 12.48 8.75 -24.04
N ARG A 20 11.20 8.89 -24.46
CA ARG A 20 10.08 9.11 -23.52
C ARG A 20 9.94 7.96 -22.53
N GLN A 21 10.07 6.70 -22.97
CA GLN A 21 10.02 5.55 -22.07
C GLN A 21 11.14 5.58 -21.04
N SER A 22 12.37 5.85 -21.48
CA SER A 22 13.53 5.93 -20.58
C SER A 22 13.35 7.02 -19.54
N GLU A 23 12.89 8.21 -19.95
CA GLU A 23 12.58 9.32 -19.04
C GLU A 23 11.49 8.97 -18.03
N GLN A 24 10.41 8.31 -18.46
CA GLN A 24 9.32 7.90 -17.58
C GLN A 24 9.79 6.85 -16.57
N VAL A 25 10.59 5.88 -17.00
CA VAL A 25 11.17 4.87 -16.11
C VAL A 25 12.08 5.52 -15.06
N GLU A 26 12.94 6.46 -15.44
CA GLU A 26 13.80 7.16 -14.49
C GLU A 26 12.99 8.02 -13.50
N LYS A 27 11.97 8.73 -13.97
CA LYS A 27 11.04 9.46 -13.09
C LYS A 27 10.36 8.53 -12.09
N ASN A 28 9.88 7.37 -12.54
CA ASN A 28 9.25 6.38 -11.67
C ASN A 28 10.23 5.83 -10.63
N LYS A 29 11.48 5.56 -11.00
CA LYS A 29 12.52 5.12 -10.06
C LYS A 29 12.81 6.18 -9.00
N ILE A 30 12.93 7.45 -9.41
CA ILE A 30 13.16 8.57 -8.49
C ILE A 30 12.00 8.69 -7.50
N ASN A 31 10.76 8.68 -8.00
CA ASN A 31 9.57 8.77 -7.16
C ASN A 31 9.49 7.61 -6.16
N ASN A 32 9.71 6.38 -6.63
CA ASN A 32 9.69 5.21 -5.75
C ASN A 32 10.78 5.28 -4.66
N ARG A 33 11.98 5.76 -5.02
CA ARG A 33 13.06 5.94 -4.03
C ARG A 33 12.70 7.02 -3.01
N ALA A 34 12.14 8.15 -3.44
CA ALA A 34 11.72 9.21 -2.54
C ALA A 34 10.58 8.76 -1.60
N SER A 35 9.62 7.99 -2.11
CA SER A 35 8.55 7.40 -1.30
C SER A 35 9.10 6.42 -0.25
N GLU A 36 10.04 5.57 -0.63
CA GLU A 36 10.70 4.65 0.30
C GLU A 36 11.49 5.41 1.38
N GLU A 37 12.27 6.42 1.00
CA GLU A 37 13.02 7.25 1.95
C GLU A 37 12.10 7.97 2.94
N ALA A 38 10.97 8.49 2.48
CA ALA A 38 9.96 9.11 3.33
C ALA A 38 9.33 8.09 4.29
N PHE A 39 8.96 6.90 3.80
CA PHE A 39 8.40 5.83 4.62
C PHE A 39 9.37 5.36 5.69
N VAL A 40 10.64 5.13 5.33
CA VAL A 40 11.68 4.73 6.28
C VAL A 40 11.90 5.82 7.33
N LYS A 41 11.89 7.10 6.95
CA LYS A 41 11.99 8.21 7.89
C LYS A 41 10.84 8.19 8.89
N GLU A 42 9.59 8.16 8.42
CA GLU A 42 8.39 8.12 9.25
C GLU A 42 8.38 6.90 10.21
N SER A 43 8.85 5.74 9.74
CA SER A 43 8.95 4.55 10.57
C SER A 43 9.97 4.69 11.71
N LYS A 44 11.11 5.34 11.46
CA LYS A 44 12.22 5.51 12.41
C LYS A 44 12.01 6.69 13.35
N GLU A 45 11.17 7.65 12.97
CA GLU A 45 10.79 8.78 13.80
C GLU A 45 9.83 8.28 14.89
N GLU A 46 10.39 7.74 15.97
CA GLU A 46 9.68 7.33 17.18
C GLU A 46 9.48 8.56 18.07
N THR A 47 8.60 9.45 17.64
CA THR A 47 8.13 10.54 18.49
C THR A 47 7.10 9.97 19.48
N PRO A 48 7.36 10.05 20.79
CA PRO A 48 6.41 9.55 21.79
C PRO A 48 5.03 10.18 21.61
N GLY A 49 3.98 9.37 21.58
CA GLY A 49 2.59 9.79 21.39
C GLY A 49 2.04 9.64 19.97
N THR A 50 2.85 9.24 18.99
CA THR A 50 2.42 8.98 17.59
C THR A 50 2.04 7.53 17.31
N GLU A 51 2.20 6.63 18.28
CA GLU A 51 2.10 5.19 18.09
C GLU A 51 0.70 4.74 17.63
N TRP A 52 -0.35 5.30 18.24
CA TRP A 52 -1.73 4.99 17.86
C TRP A 52 -2.12 5.59 16.51
N GLU A 53 -1.50 6.69 16.09
CA GLU A 53 -1.72 7.28 14.77
C GLU A 53 -1.12 6.40 13.68
N LYS A 54 0.10 5.86 13.90
CA LYS A 54 0.71 4.86 13.02
C LYS A 54 -0.15 3.59 12.90
N VAL A 55 -0.67 3.09 14.02
CA VAL A 55 -1.61 1.95 14.03
C VAL A 55 -2.86 2.28 13.21
N ALA A 56 -3.40 3.50 13.35
CA ALA A 56 -4.62 3.89 12.66
C ALA A 56 -4.42 4.02 11.14
N GLN A 57 -3.26 4.48 10.68
CA GLN A 57 -2.91 4.53 9.25
C GLN A 57 -2.78 3.14 8.62
N LEU A 58 -2.28 2.15 9.37
CA LEU A 58 -2.10 0.78 8.89
C LEU A 58 -3.39 -0.04 8.92
N CYS A 59 -4.34 0.34 9.79
CA CYS A 59 -5.63 -0.32 9.89
C CYS A 59 -6.63 0.27 8.88
N ASP A 60 -7.06 -0.55 7.92
CA ASP A 60 -8.15 -0.18 7.01
C ASP A 60 -9.50 -0.19 7.76
N PHE A 61 -9.89 0.97 8.29
CA PHE A 61 -11.18 1.19 8.94
C PHE A 61 -12.32 1.44 7.95
N ASN A 62 -12.11 1.26 6.64
CA ASN A 62 -13.16 1.43 5.66
C ASN A 62 -14.26 0.36 5.89
N PRO A 63 -15.49 0.75 6.25
CA PRO A 63 -16.57 -0.20 6.48
C PRO A 63 -16.94 -0.99 5.21
N LYS A 64 -16.49 -0.55 4.02
CA LYS A 64 -16.73 -1.20 2.73
C LYS A 64 -15.68 -2.25 2.35
N SER A 65 -14.49 -2.24 2.94
CA SER A 65 -13.44 -3.23 2.65
C SER A 65 -13.50 -4.45 3.57
N SER A 66 -14.36 -4.40 4.60
CA SER A 66 -14.46 -5.43 5.60
C SER A 66 -15.12 -6.71 5.07
N LYS A 67 -14.32 -7.75 4.82
CA LYS A 67 -14.79 -9.15 4.71
C LYS A 67 -15.21 -9.62 6.10
N GLN A 68 -16.40 -9.22 6.54
CA GLN A 68 -16.93 -9.49 7.87
C GLN A 68 -17.16 -11.00 8.07
N CYS A 69 -16.20 -11.68 8.70
CA CYS A 69 -16.48 -12.87 9.52
C CYS A 69 -16.08 -12.50 10.95
N LYS A 70 -17.03 -12.01 11.75
CA LYS A 70 -16.79 -11.83 13.18
C LYS A 70 -16.85 -13.20 13.84
N ASP A 71 -15.71 -13.85 13.97
CA ASP A 71 -15.60 -15.08 14.76
C ASP A 71 -15.75 -14.74 16.26
N VAL A 72 -16.96 -14.92 16.77
CA VAL A 72 -17.29 -14.72 18.18
C VAL A 72 -17.20 -16.02 18.99
N SER A 73 -16.64 -17.10 18.43
CA SER A 73 -16.57 -18.40 19.10
C SER A 73 -15.82 -18.33 20.42
N ARG A 74 -14.75 -17.52 20.49
CA ARG A 74 -14.01 -17.26 21.74
C ARG A 74 -14.88 -16.57 22.79
N LEU A 75 -15.62 -15.53 22.41
CA LEU A 75 -16.53 -14.80 23.30
C LEU A 75 -17.65 -15.71 23.82
N ARG A 76 -18.25 -16.51 22.93
CA ARG A 76 -19.27 -17.50 23.29
C ARG A 76 -18.72 -18.53 24.26
N SER A 77 -17.50 -19.04 24.03
CA SER A 77 -16.84 -19.99 24.94
C SER A 77 -16.67 -19.41 26.34
N VAL A 78 -16.17 -18.17 26.47
CA VAL A 78 -15.99 -17.51 27.77
C VAL A 78 -17.33 -17.31 28.49
N LEU A 79 -18.36 -16.83 27.78
CA LEU A 79 -19.70 -16.66 28.33
C LEU A 79 -20.32 -17.98 28.80
N MET A 80 -20.11 -19.07 28.05
CA MET A 80 -20.55 -20.40 28.45
C MET A 80 -19.84 -20.87 29.72
N SER A 81 -18.52 -20.71 29.79
CA SER A 81 -17.76 -21.04 31.00
C SER A 81 -18.26 -20.24 32.20
N LEU A 82 -18.47 -18.92 32.06
CA LEU A 82 -19.00 -18.08 33.13
C LEU A 82 -20.42 -18.45 33.57
N LYS A 83 -21.26 -18.98 32.66
CA LYS A 83 -22.59 -19.50 33.01
C LYS A 83 -22.53 -20.84 33.75
N GLN A 84 -21.51 -21.65 33.47
CA GLN A 84 -21.37 -22.99 34.04
C GLN A 84 -20.56 -23.00 35.35
N THR A 85 -19.72 -22.00 35.58
CA THR A 85 -18.98 -21.85 36.84
C THR A 85 -19.86 -21.13 37.86
N PRO A 86 -20.23 -21.77 38.98
CA PRO A 86 -20.89 -21.06 40.07
C PRO A 86 -19.96 -19.96 40.57
N LEU A 87 -20.45 -18.72 40.64
CA LEU A 87 -19.73 -17.66 41.34
C LEU A 87 -19.58 -18.13 42.79
N SER A 88 -18.35 -18.43 43.21
CA SER A 88 -18.04 -18.74 44.61
C SER A 88 -18.53 -17.57 45.45
N ARG A 89 -19.58 -17.79 46.24
CA ARG A 89 -20.04 -16.85 47.27
C ARG A 89 -19.15 -16.94 48.49
#